data_AF-A0A7H8W3G6-F1
#
_entry.id   AF-A0A7H8W3G6-F1
#
_cell.length_a   1.000
_cell.length_b   1.000
_cell.length_c   1.000
_cell.angle_alpha   90.00
_cell.angle_beta   90.00
_cell.angle_gamma   90.00
#
_symmetry.space_group_name_H-M   'P 1'
#
loop_
_entity.id
_entity.type
_entity.pdbx_description
1 polymer ?
#
loop_
_entity_poly.entity_id
_entity_poly.type
_entity_poly.pdbx_seq_one_letter_code
_entity_poly.pdbx_strand_id
1 'polypeptide(L)'
;MKKTAILLFCLAGFKMCSQTSSELIGKWILIKWTERGRQKDIHDYYKTNQVFQVFKENGLFQFIVGDKKYKGRWEISRNNDKLIIVSGVFTTVYSIALFDSERRIETSDGLGTFEYEKVR
;
A
#
# COMPACT_ATOMS: atom_id res chain seq x y z
N MET A 1 -30.56 -11.35 -51.72
CA MET A 1 -29.10 -11.33 -51.42
C MET A 1 -28.91 -10.87 -49.99
N LYS A 2 -28.22 -11.68 -49.20
CA LYS A 2 -28.04 -11.58 -47.75
C LYS A 2 -27.15 -10.37 -47.42
N LYS A 3 -27.59 -9.46 -46.55
CA LYS A 3 -26.72 -8.43 -45.95
C LYS A 3 -26.42 -8.88 -44.52
N THR A 4 -25.29 -9.55 -44.37
CA THR A 4 -24.70 -9.95 -43.10
C THR A 4 -24.19 -8.74 -42.32
N ALA A 5 -24.32 -8.86 -41.00
CA ALA A 5 -23.93 -7.94 -39.96
C ALA A 5 -22.44 -7.54 -39.97
N ILE A 6 -22.10 -6.48 -39.24
CA ILE A 6 -21.08 -6.46 -38.19
C ILE A 6 -21.45 -5.33 -37.22
N LEU A 7 -21.99 -5.71 -36.07
CA LEU A 7 -22.12 -4.85 -34.89
C LEU A 7 -20.73 -4.86 -34.23
N LEU A 8 -19.97 -3.79 -34.38
CA LEU A 8 -18.64 -3.67 -33.77
C LEU A 8 -18.82 -3.36 -32.28
N PHE A 9 -19.02 -4.43 -31.50
CA PHE A 9 -19.07 -4.38 -30.04
C PHE A 9 -17.63 -4.23 -29.54
N CYS A 10 -17.12 -3.00 -29.50
CA CYS A 10 -15.88 -2.67 -28.79
C CYS A 10 -16.14 -2.85 -27.28
N LEU A 11 -16.05 -4.09 -26.80
CA LEU A 11 -15.73 -4.38 -25.41
C LEU A 11 -14.32 -3.85 -25.17
N ALA A 12 -14.22 -2.55 -24.90
CA ALA A 12 -13.12 -2.03 -24.11
C ALA A 12 -13.21 -2.75 -22.77
N GLY A 13 -12.49 -3.86 -22.65
CA GLY A 13 -12.20 -4.49 -21.38
C GLY A 13 -11.41 -3.49 -20.56
N PHE A 14 -12.10 -2.58 -19.90
CA PHE A 14 -11.57 -1.93 -18.72
C PHE A 14 -11.28 -3.08 -17.76
N LYS A 15 -10.04 -3.56 -17.74
CA LYS A 15 -9.52 -4.24 -16.58
C LYS A 15 -9.59 -3.20 -15.48
N MET A 16 -10.74 -3.14 -14.80
CA MET A 16 -10.78 -2.63 -13.44
C MET A 16 -9.85 -3.57 -12.68
N CYS A 17 -8.56 -3.25 -12.64
CA CYS A 17 -7.75 -3.59 -11.48
C CYS A 17 -8.38 -2.77 -10.36
N SER A 18 -9.48 -3.29 -9.83
CA SER A 18 -10.06 -2.85 -8.58
C SER A 18 -9.13 -3.37 -7.50
N GLN A 19 -7.90 -2.82 -7.46
CA GLN A 19 -7.05 -2.90 -6.30
C GLN A 19 -7.90 -2.33 -5.16
N THR A 20 -8.49 -3.22 -4.38
CA THR A 20 -9.52 -2.85 -3.42
C THR A 20 -8.85 -2.54 -2.10
N SER A 21 -9.44 -1.64 -1.32
CA SER A 21 -9.08 -1.45 0.09
C SER A 21 -9.06 -2.78 0.87
N SER A 22 -9.81 -3.80 0.44
CA SER A 22 -9.77 -5.15 1.02
C SER A 22 -8.44 -5.89 0.82
N GLU A 23 -7.72 -5.66 -0.28
CA GLU A 23 -6.39 -6.27 -0.48
C GLU A 23 -5.36 -5.75 0.53
N LEU A 24 -5.59 -4.55 1.09
CA LEU A 24 -4.68 -3.88 2.01
C LEU A 24 -4.74 -4.53 3.39
N ILE A 25 -5.89 -5.12 3.72
CA ILE A 25 -6.13 -5.79 4.98
C ILE A 25 -5.11 -6.92 5.18
N GLY A 26 -4.52 -6.94 6.37
CA GLY A 26 -3.50 -7.92 6.73
C GLY A 26 -2.25 -7.28 7.32
N LYS A 27 -1.21 -8.10 7.45
CA LYS A 27 0.09 -7.72 7.99
C LYS A 27 1.10 -7.64 6.85
N TRP A 28 1.91 -6.59 6.86
CA TRP A 28 2.89 -6.26 5.83
C TRP A 28 4.24 -6.04 6.47
N ILE A 29 5.31 -6.62 5.93
CA ILE A 29 6.68 -6.45 6.42
C ILE A 29 7.45 -5.49 5.49
N LEU A 30 8.18 -4.55 6.07
CA LEU A 30 9.05 -3.64 5.32
C LEU A 30 10.26 -4.42 4.81
N ILE A 31 10.46 -4.45 3.49
CA ILE A 31 11.59 -5.15 2.86
C ILE A 31 12.61 -4.20 2.25
N LYS A 32 12.20 -2.97 1.91
CA LYS A 32 13.10 -1.96 1.36
C LYS A 32 12.64 -0.56 1.75
N TRP A 33 13.61 0.28 2.09
CA TRP A 33 13.38 1.71 2.29
C TRP A 33 14.42 2.50 1.51
N THR A 34 13.97 3.44 0.70
CA THR A 34 14.82 4.34 -0.09
C THR A 34 14.50 5.78 0.27
N GLU A 35 15.50 6.53 0.71
CA GLU A 35 15.36 7.95 1.06
C GLU A 35 16.39 8.76 0.27
N ARG A 36 15.95 9.80 -0.43
CA ARG A 36 16.81 10.67 -1.28
C ARG A 36 17.68 9.87 -2.26
N GLY A 37 17.08 8.85 -2.89
CA GLY A 37 17.75 7.98 -3.87
C GLY A 37 18.75 6.97 -3.29
N ARG A 38 18.88 6.88 -1.95
CA ARG A 38 19.76 5.91 -1.30
C ARG A 38 18.94 4.89 -0.51
N GLN A 39 19.22 3.62 -0.73
CA GLN A 39 18.63 2.56 0.09
C GLN A 39 19.16 2.68 1.53
N LYS A 40 18.25 2.62 2.49
CA LYS A 40 18.55 2.59 3.92
C LYS A 40 18.64 1.15 4.40
N ASP A 41 19.52 0.93 5.36
CA ASP A 41 19.52 -0.31 6.11
C ASP A 41 18.42 -0.26 7.19
N ILE A 42 17.47 -1.18 7.10
CA ILE A 42 16.31 -1.27 7.99
C ILE A 42 16.77 -1.65 9.40
N HIS A 43 17.71 -2.58 9.51
CA HIS A 43 18.23 -3.04 10.79
C HIS A 43 19.00 -1.91 11.49
N ASP A 44 19.86 -1.18 10.79
CA ASP A 44 20.63 -0.10 11.39
C ASP A 44 19.74 1.01 11.95
N TYR A 45 18.64 1.34 11.25
CA TYR A 45 17.72 2.38 11.68
C TYR A 45 16.79 1.92 12.81
N TYR A 46 16.10 0.79 12.62
CA TYR A 46 15.08 0.32 13.55
C TYR A 46 15.61 -0.61 14.65
N LYS A 47 16.88 -1.02 14.57
CA LYS A 47 17.52 -2.04 15.42
C LYS A 47 16.87 -3.43 15.31
N THR A 48 16.11 -3.65 14.23
CA THR A 48 15.42 -4.90 13.92
C THR A 48 14.96 -4.92 12.47
N ASN A 49 14.81 -6.10 11.88
CA ASN A 49 14.13 -6.30 10.59
C ASN A 49 12.62 -6.55 10.75
N GLN A 50 12.13 -6.63 11.99
CA GLN A 50 10.72 -6.85 12.31
C GLN A 50 9.96 -5.53 12.30
N VAL A 51 9.83 -4.93 11.13
CA VAL A 51 9.10 -3.67 10.92
C VAL A 51 7.85 -3.99 10.11
N PHE A 52 6.68 -3.85 10.74
CA PHE A 52 5.41 -4.23 10.15
C PHE A 52 4.38 -3.10 10.15
N GLN A 53 3.51 -3.15 9.15
CA GLN A 53 2.24 -2.42 9.14
C GLN A 53 1.08 -3.43 9.15
N VAL A 54 0.05 -3.16 9.96
CA VAL A 54 -1.13 -4.00 10.07
C VAL A 54 -2.37 -3.17 9.82
N PHE A 55 -3.15 -3.57 8.82
CA PHE A 55 -4.40 -2.94 8.40
C PHE A 55 -5.57 -3.86 8.75
N LYS A 56 -6.54 -3.33 9.49
CA LYS A 56 -7.76 -4.06 9.88
C LYS A 56 -8.97 -3.51 9.14
N GLU A 57 -9.94 -4.38 8.89
CA GLU A 57 -11.18 -4.07 8.15
C GLU A 57 -11.95 -2.89 8.75
N ASN A 58 -11.89 -2.72 10.07
CA ASN A 58 -12.54 -1.63 10.79
C ASN A 58 -11.78 -0.29 10.76
N GLY A 59 -10.84 -0.11 9.82
CA GLY A 59 -10.05 1.11 9.68
C GLY A 59 -8.96 1.29 10.73
N LEU A 60 -8.72 0.30 11.61
CA LEU A 60 -7.63 0.36 12.59
C LEU A 60 -6.30 0.00 11.95
N PHE A 61 -5.27 0.74 12.34
CA PHE A 61 -3.88 0.57 11.89
C PHE A 61 -2.95 0.29 13.07
N GLN A 62 -1.95 -0.56 12.86
CA GLN A 62 -0.84 -0.73 13.78
C GLN A 62 0.50 -0.71 13.03
N PHE A 63 1.42 0.14 13.47
CA PHE A 63 2.82 0.09 13.08
C PHE A 63 3.61 -0.64 14.18
N ILE A 64 4.40 -1.64 13.80
CA ILE A 64 5.12 -2.51 14.73
C ILE A 64 6.60 -2.44 14.41
N VAL A 65 7.43 -2.21 15.44
CA VAL A 65 8.89 -2.22 15.34
C VAL A 65 9.43 -3.10 16.45
N GLY A 66 9.77 -4.35 16.14
CA GLY A 66 10.06 -5.37 17.14
C GLY A 66 8.87 -5.54 18.07
N ASP A 67 9.08 -5.32 19.37
CA ASP A 67 8.03 -5.44 20.38
C ASP A 67 7.17 -4.17 20.54
N LYS A 68 7.60 -3.04 19.94
CA LYS A 68 6.89 -1.76 20.06
C LYS A 68 5.73 -1.71 19.07
N LYS A 69 4.56 -1.25 19.54
CA LYS A 69 3.34 -1.12 18.74
C LYS A 69 2.78 0.30 18.85
N TYR A 70 2.63 0.94 17.71
CA TYR A 70 2.03 2.27 17.54
C TYR A 70 0.67 2.10 16.87
N LYS A 71 -0.37 2.71 17.43
CA LYS A 71 -1.75 2.57 16.95
C LYS A 71 -2.15 3.79 16.12
N GLY A 72 -3.03 3.57 15.15
CA GLY A 72 -3.60 4.63 14.33
C GLY A 72 -4.87 4.19 13.63
N ARG A 73 -5.29 5.01 12.68
CA ARG A 73 -6.32 4.72 11.69
C ARG A 73 -5.72 4.83 10.29
N TRP A 74 -6.35 4.17 9.34
CA TRP A 74 -5.96 4.25 7.94
C TRP A 74 -7.18 4.49 7.05
N GLU A 75 -6.93 5.16 5.93
CA GLU A 75 -7.89 5.38 4.85
C GLU A 75 -7.17 5.27 3.50
N ILE A 76 -7.88 4.85 2.46
CA ILE A 76 -7.38 4.88 1.09
C ILE A 76 -8.22 5.85 0.25
N SER A 77 -7.58 6.59 -0.65
CA SER A 77 -8.31 7.46 -1.58
C SER A 77 -9.26 6.66 -2.47
N ARG A 78 -10.30 7.32 -3.02
CA ARG A 78 -11.32 6.66 -3.86
C ARG A 78 -10.74 5.98 -5.11
N ASN A 79 -9.62 6.47 -5.61
CA ASN A 79 -8.89 5.95 -6.76
C ASN A 79 -7.72 5.03 -6.37
N ASN A 80 -7.59 4.69 -5.07
CA ASN A 80 -6.59 3.78 -4.52
C ASN A 80 -5.13 4.19 -4.77
N ASP A 81 -4.87 5.47 -5.02
CA ASP A 81 -3.54 6.02 -5.31
C ASP A 81 -2.86 6.63 -4.07
N LYS A 82 -3.59 6.77 -2.95
CA LYS A 82 -3.09 7.38 -1.72
C LYS A 82 -3.52 6.58 -0.51
N LEU A 83 -2.56 6.29 0.35
CA LEU A 83 -2.77 5.76 1.70
C LEU A 83 -2.59 6.89 2.71
N ILE A 84 -3.57 7.08 3.58
CA ILE A 84 -3.56 8.08 4.64
C ILE A 84 -3.50 7.33 5.97
N ILE A 85 -2.47 7.61 6.78
CA ILE A 85 -2.31 7.06 8.13
C ILE A 85 -2.45 8.20 9.13
N VAL A 86 -3.32 8.01 10.12
CA VAL A 86 -3.53 8.96 11.22
C VAL A 86 -3.14 8.30 12.54
N SER A 87 -2.11 8.82 13.21
CA SER A 87 -1.65 8.33 14.51
C SER A 87 -1.49 9.49 15.50
N GLY A 88 -2.39 9.58 16.47
CA GLY A 88 -2.44 10.71 17.40
C GLY A 88 -2.69 12.01 16.65
N VAL A 89 -1.73 12.94 16.74
CA VAL A 89 -1.76 14.25 16.05
C VAL A 89 -1.06 14.23 14.68
N PHE A 90 -0.41 13.12 14.33
CA PHE A 90 0.33 12.99 13.08
C PHE A 90 -0.54 12.36 12.00
N THR A 91 -0.56 13.00 10.84
CA THR A 91 -1.13 12.45 9.61
C THR A 91 -0.02 12.31 8.59
N THR A 92 0.11 11.11 8.02
CA THR A 92 1.07 10.84 6.96
C THR A 92 0.32 10.37 5.73
N VAL A 93 0.62 10.99 4.60
CA VAL A 93 0.05 10.62 3.30
C VAL A 93 1.15 9.96 2.48
N TYR A 94 0.82 8.81 1.90
CA TYR A 94 1.68 8.07 1.00
C TYR A 94 1.01 7.98 -0.37
N SER A 95 1.74 8.27 -1.44
CA SER A 95 1.37 7.91 -2.80
C SER A 95 1.71 6.44 -3.05
N ILE A 96 0.76 5.69 -3.60
CA ILE A 96 0.90 4.26 -3.90
C ILE A 96 1.34 4.12 -5.36
N ALA A 97 2.55 3.60 -5.58
CA ALA A 97 3.10 3.35 -6.91
C ALA A 97 2.78 1.94 -7.42
N LEU A 98 2.72 0.98 -6.50
CA LEU A 98 2.35 -0.42 -6.77
C LEU A 98 1.57 -0.93 -5.56
N PHE A 99 0.53 -1.70 -5.81
CA PHE A 99 -0.22 -2.37 -4.76
C PHE A 99 -0.94 -3.61 -5.32
N ASP A 100 -0.55 -4.79 -4.91
CA ASP A 100 -1.22 -6.04 -5.26
C ASP A 100 -1.40 -6.93 -4.02
N SER A 101 -1.86 -8.16 -4.19
CA SER A 101 -2.12 -9.06 -3.07
C SER A 101 -0.87 -9.48 -2.29
N GLU A 102 0.34 -9.23 -2.80
CA GLU A 102 1.60 -9.69 -2.23
C GLU A 102 2.59 -8.55 -1.96
N ARG A 103 2.57 -7.49 -2.76
CA ARG A 103 3.57 -6.42 -2.71
C ARG A 103 2.92 -5.04 -2.76
N ARG A 104 3.56 -4.09 -2.07
CA ARG A 104 3.14 -2.68 -2.08
C ARG A 104 4.35 -1.75 -2.06
N ILE A 105 4.34 -0.75 -2.93
CA ILE A 105 5.32 0.33 -2.97
C ILE A 105 4.59 1.64 -2.71
N GLU A 106 5.01 2.33 -1.66
CA GLU A 106 4.40 3.59 -1.23
C GLU A 106 5.48 4.65 -0.97
N THR A 107 5.19 5.91 -1.27
CA THR A 107 6.14 7.02 -1.10
C THR A 107 5.50 8.14 -0.30
N SER A 108 6.20 8.64 0.70
CA SER A 108 5.79 9.84 1.43
C SER A 108 6.84 10.94 1.25
N ASP A 109 6.35 12.16 1.05
CA ASP A 109 7.20 13.33 0.95
C ASP A 109 7.99 13.52 2.26
N GLY A 110 9.31 13.57 2.13
CA GLY A 110 10.22 13.74 3.26
C GLY A 110 10.65 12.44 3.96
N LEU A 111 9.89 11.35 3.86
CA LEU A 111 10.25 10.04 4.45
C LEU A 111 10.84 9.06 3.43
N GLY A 112 10.52 9.23 2.15
CA GLY A 112 11.02 8.41 1.05
C GLY A 112 10.04 7.31 0.61
N THR A 113 10.58 6.34 -0.11
CA THR A 113 9.85 5.22 -0.73
C THR A 113 10.06 3.95 0.08
N PHE A 114 8.97 3.27 0.38
CA PHE A 114 8.92 2.05 1.15
C PHE A 114 8.32 0.94 0.32
N GLU A 115 8.90 -0.25 0.44
CA GLU A 115 8.41 -1.46 -0.20
C GLU A 115 8.09 -2.49 0.86
N TYR A 116 6.91 -3.07 0.73
CA TYR A 116 6.37 -4.05 1.65
C TYR A 116 5.97 -5.33 0.94
N GLU A 117 6.10 -6.44 1.67
CA GLU A 117 5.54 -7.73 1.32
C GLU A 117 4.46 -8.14 2.30
N LYS A 118 3.40 -8.78 1.80
CA LYS A 118 2.33 -9.31 2.63
C LYS A 118 2.84 -10.54 3.37
N VAL A 119 2.67 -10.52 4.69
CA VAL A 119 2.98 -11.67 5.55
C VAL A 119 1.86 -12.69 5.38
N ARG A 120 2.20 -13.87 4.84
CA ARG A 120 1.30 -15.01 4.70
C ARG A 120 1.09 -15.73 6.04
#